data_AF-V4SBC0-F1
#
_entry.id   AF-V4SBC0-F1
#
_cell.length_a   1.000
_cell.length_b   1.000
_cell.length_c   1.000
_cell.angle_alpha   90.00
_cell.angle_beta   90.00
_cell.angle_gamma   90.00
#
_symmetry.space_group_name_H-M   'P 1'
#
loop_
_entity.id
_entity.type
_entity.pdbx_description
1 polymer ?
#
loop_
_entity_poly.entity_id
_entity_poly.type
_entity_poly.pdbx_seq_one_letter_code
_entity_poly.pdbx_strand_id
1 'polypeptide(L)'
;MGNADADQENSVRDPRSSSKNRASLFSSASPPRHHALETPRRVVLGELTNSFNAGSSQCSDSHNTQKPKRILKRKYGEDTLESIQRESKETKNENEELAERKSNESLSALRNCAYSSSIYKHLRSLEIEDKTRPLPNYLEKVQNDISINMRQTLVDWLVEVLEEYKLVSDTLYLTVSYVDRFLSSHALSRNKLQLLGVCCMLIASKYEEISPPHVEDFCYITDNTYMKEEVVEMEEKVLEFLNFEMGSPTTKSFLRIFTRVTEENCKKPDLPYEFLSCYLAELSLLDYGCLRYLPSLVAASSIFLSRFIMQPKIHPWSWELQTFSGYRPSDLKECVLAIHDLYNKRKANSSQAIREKYMQHKFKLVALLSCPSEVPERYFAALDE
;
A
#
# COMPACT_ATOMS: atom_id res chain seq x y z
N MET A 1 -65.78 -9.53 65.35
CA MET A 1 -65.81 -10.75 64.52
C MET A 1 -64.40 -11.03 64.05
N GLY A 2 -63.81 -12.16 64.47
CA GLY A 2 -62.61 -12.75 63.89
C GLY A 2 -61.26 -12.28 64.45
N ASN A 3 -60.54 -13.19 65.10
CA ASN A 3 -59.24 -13.06 65.75
C ASN A 3 -58.03 -13.21 64.81
N ALA A 4 -56.93 -12.56 65.20
CA ALA A 4 -55.54 -12.98 65.40
C ALA A 4 -54.87 -14.20 64.70
N ASP A 5 -53.53 -14.09 64.65
CA ASP A 5 -52.48 -15.13 64.65
C ASP A 5 -52.16 -15.85 63.33
N ALA A 6 -50.93 -16.31 63.03
CA ALA A 6 -49.58 -16.18 63.57
C ALA A 6 -48.62 -16.93 62.60
N ASP A 7 -47.31 -16.74 62.78
CA ASP A 7 -46.21 -17.54 62.24
C ASP A 7 -46.31 -19.05 62.53
N GLN A 8 -45.65 -19.89 61.70
CA GLN A 8 -44.94 -21.14 62.07
C GLN A 8 -44.29 -21.79 60.82
N GLU A 9 -42.95 -21.94 60.72
CA GLU A 9 -42.03 -22.95 61.30
C GLU A 9 -41.69 -24.14 60.36
N ASN A 10 -40.40 -24.28 60.00
CA ASN A 10 -39.55 -25.48 60.20
C ASN A 10 -38.24 -25.31 59.38
N SER A 11 -37.00 -25.26 59.91
CA SER A 11 -36.25 -26.24 60.74
C SER A 11 -36.06 -27.59 60.01
N VAL A 12 -34.89 -28.23 59.83
CA VAL A 12 -33.48 -28.09 60.25
C VAL A 12 -32.70 -29.24 59.55
N ARG A 13 -31.35 -29.19 59.51
CA ARG A 13 -30.33 -30.29 59.42
C ARG A 13 -29.74 -30.71 58.05
N ASP A 14 -28.50 -30.25 57.85
CA ASP A 14 -27.33 -31.02 57.37
C ASP A 14 -27.00 -32.20 58.32
N PRO A 15 -26.32 -33.32 57.92
CA PRO A 15 -24.90 -33.29 57.50
C PRO A 15 -24.31 -34.43 56.59
N ARG A 16 -23.20 -34.09 55.92
CA ARG A 16 -21.92 -34.84 55.65
C ARG A 16 -21.88 -36.36 55.30
N SER A 17 -21.08 -36.63 54.24
CA SER A 17 -19.92 -37.57 54.17
C SER A 17 -20.01 -38.95 53.44
N SER A 18 -19.34 -39.02 52.28
CA SER A 18 -18.50 -40.14 51.75
C SER A 18 -19.26 -41.43 51.30
N SER A 19 -18.93 -42.21 50.27
CA SER A 19 -17.71 -42.55 49.53
C SER A 19 -18.07 -43.40 48.29
N LYS A 20 -17.24 -43.35 47.22
CA LYS A 20 -16.88 -44.44 46.24
C LYS A 20 -18.03 -44.99 45.34
N ASN A 21 -17.90 -45.35 44.07
CA ASN A 21 -16.80 -45.59 43.13
C ASN A 21 -17.43 -45.69 41.72
N ARG A 22 -16.90 -44.97 40.71
CA ARG A 22 -16.76 -45.50 39.34
C ARG A 22 -15.73 -44.68 38.55
N ALA A 23 -14.47 -45.10 38.64
CA ALA A 23 -13.52 -44.97 37.52
C ALA A 23 -14.01 -45.91 36.38
N SER A 24 -13.75 -45.73 35.09
CA SER A 24 -12.63 -45.12 34.37
C SER A 24 -13.01 -44.96 32.89
N LEU A 25 -12.19 -44.18 32.17
CA LEU A 25 -12.06 -43.98 30.71
C LEU A 25 -12.44 -42.56 30.27
N PHE A 26 -11.47 -41.64 30.30
CA PHE A 26 -10.99 -40.94 29.11
C PHE A 26 -9.65 -40.26 29.46
N SER A 27 -8.61 -40.72 28.76
CA SER A 27 -7.23 -40.27 28.87
C SER A 27 -7.04 -38.94 28.14
N SER A 28 -6.27 -38.04 28.78
CA SER A 28 -5.58 -36.85 28.30
C SER A 28 -5.66 -36.53 26.79
N ALA A 29 -6.35 -35.44 26.45
CA ALA A 29 -6.12 -34.70 25.20
C ALA A 29 -5.32 -33.43 25.53
N SER A 30 -4.11 -33.32 24.98
CA SER A 30 -3.30 -32.10 25.02
C SER A 30 -3.93 -31.03 24.10
N PRO A 31 -3.81 -29.73 24.41
CA PRO A 31 -4.37 -28.68 23.56
C PRO A 31 -3.62 -28.60 22.21
N PRO A 32 -4.27 -28.10 21.14
CA PRO A 32 -3.69 -28.06 19.81
C PRO A 32 -2.46 -27.14 19.77
N ARG A 33 -1.40 -27.61 19.11
CA ARG A 33 -0.20 -26.81 18.83
C ARG A 33 -0.59 -25.66 17.91
N HIS A 34 -0.35 -24.43 18.36
CA HIS A 34 -0.42 -23.24 17.51
C HIS A 34 0.48 -23.43 16.29
N HIS A 35 -0.09 -23.26 15.10
CA HIS A 35 0.63 -23.19 13.84
C HIS A 35 1.58 -22.00 13.89
N ALA A 36 2.89 -22.23 13.70
CA ALA A 36 3.84 -21.15 13.50
C ALA A 36 3.54 -20.49 12.15
N LEU A 37 3.03 -19.25 12.21
CA LEU A 37 2.95 -18.35 11.07
C LEU A 37 4.36 -18.22 10.47
N GLU A 38 4.47 -18.30 9.15
CA GLU A 38 5.72 -17.95 8.46
C GLU A 38 6.09 -16.52 8.89
N THR A 39 7.27 -16.37 9.49
CA THR A 39 7.76 -15.08 9.97
C THR A 39 8.02 -14.16 8.77
N PRO A 40 7.59 -12.88 8.82
CA PRO A 40 7.86 -11.94 7.76
C PRO A 40 9.36 -11.88 7.44
N ARG A 41 9.69 -11.82 6.14
CA ARG A 41 11.03 -11.51 5.66
C ARG A 41 11.40 -10.11 6.11
N ARG A 42 12.62 -9.96 6.61
CA ARG A 42 13.18 -8.64 6.89
C ARG A 42 13.55 -7.96 5.59
N VAL A 43 13.00 -6.77 5.38
CA VAL A 43 13.41 -5.84 4.34
C VAL A 43 13.95 -4.60 5.03
N VAL A 44 15.27 -4.51 5.20
CA VAL A 44 15.90 -3.44 5.99
C VAL A 44 16.31 -2.29 5.07
N LEU A 45 15.87 -1.07 5.40
CA LEU A 45 16.38 0.14 4.75
C LEU A 45 17.82 0.40 5.22
N GLY A 46 18.77 0.42 4.29
CA GLY A 46 20.15 0.81 4.59
C GLY A 46 20.29 2.28 5.02
N GLU A 47 21.49 2.69 5.44
CA GLU A 47 21.74 4.08 5.83
C GLU A 47 21.44 5.05 4.67
N LEU A 48 20.61 6.06 4.96
CA LEU A 48 20.25 7.12 4.02
C LEU A 48 21.44 8.09 3.82
N THR A 49 22.37 7.71 2.95
CA THR A 49 23.50 8.55 2.54
C THR A 49 23.21 9.26 1.22
N ASN A 50 23.72 10.49 1.07
CA ASN A 50 23.68 11.19 -0.21
C ASN A 50 24.84 10.70 -1.08
N SER A 51 24.68 9.57 -1.78
CA SER A 51 25.71 9.05 -2.68
C SER A 51 25.12 8.56 -4.00
N PHE A 52 25.09 9.43 -5.02
CA PHE A 52 25.12 9.01 -6.42
C PHE A 52 26.58 8.94 -6.84
N ASN A 53 27.04 7.79 -7.32
CA ASN A 53 28.25 7.72 -8.12
C ASN A 53 27.89 7.24 -9.53
N ALA A 54 27.84 8.20 -10.46
CA ALA A 54 27.92 7.94 -11.88
C ALA A 54 29.41 7.83 -12.26
N GLY A 55 29.81 6.73 -12.89
CA GLY A 55 31.19 6.57 -13.36
C GLY A 55 31.52 5.13 -13.71
N SER A 56 31.28 4.79 -14.97
CA SER A 56 31.88 3.65 -15.67
C SER A 56 33.39 3.55 -15.41
N SER A 57 33.85 2.38 -15.00
CA SER A 57 35.19 1.90 -15.36
C SER A 57 35.23 0.37 -15.27
N GLN A 58 35.59 -0.22 -16.40
CA GLN A 58 35.88 -1.64 -16.57
C GLN A 58 36.99 -2.06 -15.60
N CYS A 59 36.85 -3.23 -14.98
CA CYS A 59 37.97 -3.91 -14.33
C CYS A 59 38.11 -5.32 -14.89
N SER A 60 39.23 -5.49 -15.58
CA SER A 60 39.87 -6.74 -15.95
C SER A 60 40.30 -7.55 -14.72
N ASP A 61 40.30 -8.86 -14.91
CA ASP A 61 40.75 -9.94 -14.02
C ASP A 61 42.00 -9.64 -13.18
N SER A 62 42.02 -10.15 -11.94
CA SER A 62 43.12 -10.97 -11.40
C SER A 62 42.76 -11.61 -10.06
N HIS A 63 42.89 -12.93 -10.01
CA HIS A 63 42.72 -13.81 -8.86
C HIS A 63 43.55 -13.43 -7.62
N ASN A 64 42.97 -13.60 -6.42
CA ASN A 64 43.63 -14.40 -5.39
C ASN A 64 42.62 -15.02 -4.41
N THR A 65 42.78 -16.32 -4.19
CA THR A 65 41.80 -17.21 -3.54
C THR A 65 42.36 -17.67 -2.19
N GLN A 66 41.67 -17.39 -1.08
CA GLN A 66 41.79 -18.21 0.14
C GLN A 66 40.42 -18.44 0.79
N LYS A 67 40.10 -19.73 0.94
CA LYS A 67 38.84 -20.32 1.45
C LYS A 67 38.68 -20.11 2.97
N PRO A 68 37.44 -20.26 3.48
CA PRO A 68 37.22 -21.03 4.71
C PRO A 68 36.30 -22.24 4.51
N LYS A 69 36.33 -23.09 5.55
CA LYS A 69 36.00 -24.53 5.57
C LYS A 69 34.50 -24.83 5.79
N ARG A 70 34.12 -26.04 5.35
CA ARG A 70 32.83 -26.74 5.51
C ARG A 70 32.35 -26.86 6.97
N ILE A 71 31.03 -26.73 7.18
CA ILE A 71 30.27 -27.39 8.25
C ILE A 71 29.08 -28.15 7.63
N LEU A 72 28.82 -29.33 8.19
CA LEU A 72 28.01 -30.46 7.69
C LEU A 72 26.52 -30.15 7.46
N LYS A 73 25.99 -30.65 6.33
CA LYS A 73 24.54 -30.89 6.11
C LYS A 73 24.08 -32.13 6.87
N ARG A 74 22.99 -32.03 7.63
CA ARG A 74 22.23 -33.17 8.15
C ARG A 74 20.95 -33.32 7.31
N LYS A 75 20.79 -34.46 6.65
CA LYS A 75 19.59 -34.87 5.87
C LYS A 75 18.47 -35.30 6.83
N TYR A 76 17.24 -34.84 6.59
CA TYR A 76 16.01 -35.59 6.86
C TYR A 76 15.04 -35.38 5.69
N GLY A 77 14.25 -36.41 5.37
CA GLY A 77 13.72 -36.73 4.04
C GLY A 77 12.68 -35.80 3.43
N GLU A 78 12.82 -35.65 2.11
CA GLU A 78 11.81 -35.25 1.13
C GLU A 78 10.76 -36.37 0.95
N ASP A 79 9.57 -36.01 0.44
CA ASP A 79 8.42 -36.87 0.05
C ASP A 79 7.11 -36.76 0.85
N THR A 80 6.90 -35.73 1.68
CA THR A 80 5.52 -35.40 2.14
C THR A 80 5.22 -33.90 2.23
N LEU A 81 6.15 -33.04 1.80
CA LEU A 81 6.03 -31.57 1.86
C LEU A 81 5.58 -30.92 0.55
N GLU A 82 5.62 -31.64 -0.58
CA GLU A 82 5.27 -31.07 -1.90
C GLU A 82 3.78 -31.15 -2.26
N SER A 83 2.99 -31.97 -1.56
CA SER A 83 1.54 -32.06 -1.76
C SER A 83 0.79 -30.99 -0.95
N ILE A 84 1.24 -30.72 0.27
CA ILE A 84 0.57 -29.77 1.20
C ILE A 84 0.88 -28.30 0.85
N GLN A 85 2.03 -28.01 0.23
CA GLN A 85 2.41 -26.67 -0.23
C GLN A 85 1.65 -26.20 -1.48
N ARG A 86 1.09 -27.12 -2.28
CA ARG A 86 0.30 -26.78 -3.47
C ARG A 86 -1.13 -26.40 -3.08
N GLU A 87 -1.78 -27.20 -2.23
CA GLU A 87 -3.15 -26.95 -1.76
C GLU A 87 -3.29 -25.66 -0.94
N SER A 88 -2.29 -25.34 -0.09
CA SER A 88 -2.29 -24.14 0.77
C SER A 88 -2.00 -22.83 0.04
N LYS A 89 -1.34 -22.89 -1.14
CA LYS A 89 -1.12 -21.73 -2.02
C LYS A 89 -2.34 -21.45 -2.90
N GLU A 90 -3.03 -22.49 -3.34
CA GLU A 90 -4.25 -22.37 -4.14
C GLU A 90 -5.40 -21.76 -3.33
N THR A 91 -5.65 -22.23 -2.10
CA THR A 91 -6.71 -21.67 -1.24
C THR A 91 -6.43 -20.24 -0.75
N LYS A 92 -5.17 -19.80 -0.66
CA LYS A 92 -4.81 -18.42 -0.27
C LYS A 92 -4.91 -17.43 -1.45
N ASN A 93 -4.54 -17.84 -2.66
CA ASN A 93 -4.74 -17.04 -3.86
C ASN A 93 -6.23 -16.81 -4.16
N GLU A 94 -7.08 -17.82 -3.93
CA GLU A 94 -8.53 -17.68 -4.10
C GLU A 94 -9.14 -16.63 -3.16
N ASN A 95 -8.61 -16.48 -1.94
CA ASN A 95 -9.09 -15.49 -0.97
C ASN A 95 -8.65 -14.05 -1.32
N GLU A 96 -7.46 -13.85 -1.87
CA GLU A 96 -6.99 -12.54 -2.38
C GLU A 96 -7.80 -12.13 -3.62
N GLU A 97 -8.03 -13.04 -4.57
CA GLU A 97 -8.89 -12.80 -5.73
C GLU A 97 -10.35 -12.53 -5.32
N LEU A 98 -10.84 -13.18 -4.27
CA LEU A 98 -12.19 -12.97 -3.73
C LEU A 98 -12.34 -11.63 -3.00
N ALA A 99 -11.30 -11.14 -2.31
CA ALA A 99 -11.29 -9.83 -1.68
C ALA A 99 -11.28 -8.69 -2.72
N GLU A 100 -10.43 -8.81 -3.74
CA GLU A 100 -10.43 -7.89 -4.89
C GLU A 100 -11.75 -7.94 -5.66
N ARG A 101 -12.32 -9.13 -5.91
CA ARG A 101 -13.65 -9.29 -6.54
C ARG A 101 -14.79 -8.69 -5.71
N LYS A 102 -14.82 -8.89 -4.39
CA LYS A 102 -15.84 -8.30 -3.49
C LYS A 102 -15.71 -6.78 -3.40
N SER A 103 -14.48 -6.27 -3.41
CA SER A 103 -14.23 -4.85 -3.54
C SER A 103 -14.84 -4.36 -4.85
N ASN A 104 -14.51 -4.97 -5.99
CA ASN A 104 -14.99 -4.60 -7.32
C ASN A 104 -16.52 -4.75 -7.50
N GLU A 105 -17.15 -5.74 -6.87
CA GLU A 105 -18.60 -5.97 -6.91
C GLU A 105 -19.38 -4.91 -6.10
N SER A 106 -18.94 -4.59 -4.87
CA SER A 106 -19.51 -3.51 -4.04
C SER A 106 -19.38 -2.13 -4.71
N LEU A 107 -18.44 -2.03 -5.63
CA LEU A 107 -17.98 -0.83 -6.31
C LEU A 107 -18.63 -0.65 -7.70
N SER A 108 -19.10 -1.73 -8.34
CA SER A 108 -19.97 -1.67 -9.52
C SER A 108 -21.27 -0.86 -9.25
N ALA A 109 -21.70 -0.81 -7.99
CA ALA A 109 -22.83 -0.02 -7.54
C ALA A 109 -22.56 1.50 -7.53
N LEU A 110 -21.31 1.96 -7.58
CA LEU A 110 -20.95 3.34 -7.23
C LEU A 110 -21.22 4.37 -8.33
N ARG A 111 -21.37 3.99 -9.61
CA ARG A 111 -21.87 4.89 -10.67
C ARG A 111 -23.40 4.96 -10.72
N ASN A 112 -24.06 3.83 -10.45
CA ASN A 112 -25.52 3.73 -10.32
C ASN A 112 -26.03 4.19 -8.95
N CYS A 113 -25.11 4.57 -8.05
CA CYS A 113 -25.42 5.12 -6.75
C CYS A 113 -25.82 6.59 -6.89
N ALA A 114 -26.94 6.97 -6.28
CA ALA A 114 -27.42 8.36 -6.24
C ALA A 114 -26.38 9.35 -5.68
N TYR A 115 -25.41 8.86 -4.88
CA TYR A 115 -24.37 9.68 -4.25
C TYR A 115 -23.10 9.83 -5.09
N SER A 116 -22.97 9.16 -6.23
CA SER A 116 -21.74 9.11 -7.04
C SER A 116 -21.17 10.50 -7.37
N SER A 117 -22.03 11.38 -7.89
CA SER A 117 -21.68 12.76 -8.24
C SER A 117 -21.31 13.59 -6.99
N SER A 118 -22.06 13.43 -5.90
CA SER A 118 -21.82 14.14 -4.65
C SER A 118 -20.50 13.73 -4.01
N ILE A 119 -20.20 12.43 -4.00
CA ILE A 119 -18.92 11.88 -3.51
C ILE A 119 -17.78 12.43 -4.36
N TYR A 120 -17.90 12.38 -5.70
CA TYR A 120 -16.85 12.90 -6.57
C TYR A 120 -16.60 14.39 -6.33
N LYS A 121 -17.66 15.21 -6.27
CA LYS A 121 -17.55 16.65 -5.98
C LYS A 121 -16.90 16.91 -4.61
N HIS A 122 -17.27 16.12 -3.59
CA HIS A 122 -16.66 16.22 -2.27
C HIS A 122 -15.17 15.89 -2.28
N LEU A 123 -14.76 14.80 -2.94
CA LEU A 123 -13.35 14.45 -3.09
C LEU A 123 -12.57 15.55 -3.86
N ARG A 124 -13.17 16.13 -4.91
CA ARG A 124 -12.59 17.27 -5.63
C ARG A 124 -12.46 18.52 -4.77
N SER A 125 -13.39 18.77 -3.83
CA SER A 125 -13.26 19.87 -2.88
C SER A 125 -12.17 19.60 -1.84
N LEU A 126 -12.05 18.37 -1.34
CA LEU A 126 -11.05 18.02 -0.34
C LEU A 126 -9.62 18.03 -0.90
N GLU A 127 -9.41 17.63 -2.15
CA GLU A 127 -8.07 17.55 -2.74
C GLU A 127 -7.40 18.91 -2.98
N ILE A 128 -8.16 20.01 -2.94
CA ILE A 128 -7.65 21.38 -3.12
C ILE A 128 -7.49 22.13 -1.80
N GLU A 129 -7.91 21.55 -0.67
CA GLU A 129 -7.76 22.17 0.64
C GLU A 129 -6.28 22.21 1.04
N ASP A 130 -5.81 23.36 1.52
CA ASP A 130 -4.40 23.55 1.89
C ASP A 130 -3.92 22.52 2.93
N LYS A 131 -4.81 22.12 3.87
CA LYS A 131 -4.47 21.16 4.93
C LYS A 131 -4.28 19.72 4.45
N THR A 132 -4.83 19.36 3.28
CA THR A 132 -4.71 18.01 2.70
C THR A 132 -3.56 17.92 1.69
N ARG A 133 -2.92 19.06 1.37
CA ARG A 133 -1.87 19.16 0.36
C ARG A 133 -0.50 19.36 1.00
N PRO A 134 0.52 18.58 0.58
CA PRO A 134 1.90 18.92 0.93
C PRO A 134 2.34 20.18 0.19
N LEU A 135 3.26 20.94 0.78
CA LEU A 135 3.92 22.07 0.15
C LEU A 135 4.83 21.54 -0.98
N PRO A 136 4.59 21.88 -2.27
CA PRO A 136 5.30 21.23 -3.38
C PRO A 136 6.82 21.42 -3.40
N ASN A 137 7.35 22.37 -2.63
CA ASN A 137 8.78 22.65 -2.48
C ASN A 137 9.24 22.66 -1.00
N TYR A 138 8.65 21.81 -0.16
CA TYR A 138 9.07 21.63 1.22
C TYR A 138 10.51 21.14 1.39
N LEU A 139 11.06 20.37 0.43
CA LEU A 139 12.43 19.87 0.54
C LEU A 139 13.43 21.02 0.41
N GLU A 140 13.12 22.03 -0.40
CA GLU A 140 13.96 23.23 -0.51
C GLU A 140 13.67 24.27 0.57
N LYS A 141 12.41 24.39 1.02
CA LYS A 141 11.99 25.47 1.93
C LYS A 141 12.02 25.13 3.41
N VAL A 142 11.82 23.87 3.76
CA VAL A 142 11.59 23.43 5.15
C VAL A 142 12.68 22.47 5.61
N GLN A 143 13.10 21.55 4.73
CA GLN A 143 14.08 20.54 5.08
C GLN A 143 15.51 21.03 4.86
N ASN A 144 16.36 20.83 5.86
CA ASN A 144 17.80 21.14 5.78
C ASN A 144 18.67 19.87 5.67
N ASP A 145 18.13 18.71 6.05
CA ASP A 145 18.88 17.45 6.20
C ASP A 145 18.30 16.28 5.38
N ILE A 146 17.16 16.50 4.71
CA ILE A 146 16.48 15.50 3.89
C ILE A 146 16.55 15.93 2.42
N SER A 147 17.05 15.04 1.57
CA SER A 147 17.12 15.26 0.12
C SER A 147 15.99 14.55 -0.63
N ILE A 148 15.76 14.95 -1.88
CA ILE A 148 14.82 14.28 -2.81
C ILE A 148 15.12 12.79 -2.90
N ASN A 149 16.40 12.41 -2.99
CA ASN A 149 16.81 11.01 -3.09
C ASN A 149 16.45 10.22 -1.84
N MET A 150 16.60 10.81 -0.65
CA MET A 150 16.25 10.13 0.59
C MET A 150 14.74 9.92 0.72
N ARG A 151 13.93 10.90 0.29
CA ARG A 151 12.47 10.71 0.17
C ARG A 151 12.16 9.56 -0.79
N GLN A 152 12.78 9.55 -1.97
CA GLN A 152 12.57 8.52 -2.98
C GLN A 152 12.95 7.12 -2.44
N THR A 153 14.10 7.00 -1.77
CA THR A 153 14.55 5.75 -1.12
C THR A 153 13.60 5.30 -0.03
N LEU A 154 13.07 6.22 0.79
CA LEU A 154 12.06 5.89 1.79
C LEU A 154 10.80 5.33 1.14
N VAL A 155 10.26 6.01 0.12
CA VAL A 155 9.01 5.58 -0.55
C VAL A 155 9.20 4.23 -1.26
N ASP A 156 10.33 4.01 -1.92
CA ASP A 156 10.64 2.71 -2.55
C ASP A 156 10.67 1.58 -1.52
N TRP A 157 11.31 1.82 -0.36
CA TRP A 157 11.34 0.84 0.72
C TRP A 157 9.96 0.60 1.35
N LEU A 158 9.14 1.65 1.53
CA LEU A 158 7.77 1.50 2.04
C LEU A 158 6.90 0.64 1.10
N VAL A 159 7.18 0.59 -0.21
CA VAL A 159 6.51 -0.34 -1.13
C VAL A 159 6.85 -1.79 -0.79
N GLU A 160 8.10 -2.08 -0.42
CA GLU A 160 8.51 -3.41 0.02
C GLU A 160 7.86 -3.78 1.35
N VAL A 161 7.77 -2.84 2.30
CA VAL A 161 7.06 -3.03 3.58
C VAL A 161 5.58 -3.34 3.34
N LEU A 162 4.94 -2.62 2.41
CA LEU A 162 3.56 -2.88 2.01
C LEU A 162 3.40 -4.31 1.46
N GLU A 163 4.30 -4.77 0.58
CA GLU A 163 4.22 -6.12 0.03
C GLU A 163 4.48 -7.20 1.09
N GLU A 164 5.40 -6.96 2.01
CA GLU A 164 5.74 -7.88 3.10
C GLU A 164 4.56 -8.08 4.06
N TYR A 165 3.88 -6.98 4.43
CA TYR A 165 2.68 -7.03 5.28
C TYR A 165 1.37 -7.19 4.52
N LYS A 166 1.45 -7.33 3.19
CA LYS A 166 0.30 -7.50 2.29
C LYS A 166 -0.79 -6.41 2.48
N LEU A 167 -0.35 -5.18 2.69
CA LEU A 167 -1.24 -4.04 2.88
C LEU A 167 -1.89 -3.63 1.55
N VAL A 168 -3.09 -3.05 1.61
CA VAL A 168 -3.77 -2.55 0.42
C VAL A 168 -3.08 -1.29 -0.10
N SER A 169 -3.20 -1.01 -1.40
CA SER A 169 -2.51 0.14 -2.00
C SER A 169 -2.96 1.47 -1.38
N ASP A 170 -4.22 1.61 -1.02
CA ASP A 170 -4.76 2.81 -0.34
C ASP A 170 -3.94 3.18 0.91
N THR A 171 -3.47 2.19 1.68
CA THR A 171 -2.58 2.36 2.84
C THR A 171 -1.26 3.04 2.47
N LEU A 172 -0.61 2.65 1.36
CA LEU A 172 0.62 3.29 0.89
C LEU A 172 0.38 4.74 0.44
N TYR A 173 -0.72 5.00 -0.28
CA TYR A 173 -1.02 6.36 -0.71
C TYR A 173 -1.28 7.30 0.47
N LEU A 174 -1.99 6.82 1.51
CA LEU A 174 -2.17 7.57 2.75
C LEU A 174 -0.84 7.77 3.48
N THR A 175 -0.01 6.73 3.57
CA THR A 175 1.33 6.80 4.18
C THR A 175 2.16 7.91 3.55
N VAL A 176 2.29 7.92 2.22
CA VAL A 176 3.09 8.93 1.50
C VAL A 176 2.50 10.32 1.68
N SER A 177 1.16 10.45 1.66
CA SER A 177 0.48 11.71 1.96
C SER A 177 0.83 12.25 3.34
N TYR A 178 0.81 11.41 4.37
CA TYR A 178 1.16 11.82 5.74
C TYR A 178 2.63 12.22 5.85
N VAL A 179 3.55 11.45 5.25
CA VAL A 179 4.98 11.77 5.23
C VAL A 179 5.21 13.14 4.58
N ASP A 180 4.68 13.36 3.39
CA ASP A 180 4.90 14.61 2.65
C ASP A 180 4.26 15.82 3.36
N ARG A 181 3.06 15.66 3.94
CA ARG A 181 2.40 16.73 4.72
C ARG A 181 3.18 17.06 6.00
N PHE A 182 3.67 16.05 6.72
CA PHE A 182 4.46 16.25 7.93
C PHE A 182 5.77 16.98 7.63
N LEU A 183 6.51 16.53 6.61
CA LEU A 183 7.74 17.19 6.14
C LEU A 183 7.50 18.58 5.53
N SER A 184 6.26 18.89 5.15
CA SER A 184 5.87 20.25 4.72
C SER A 184 5.83 21.27 5.85
N SER A 185 5.74 20.82 7.10
CA SER A 185 5.60 21.71 8.26
C SER A 185 6.71 21.52 9.30
N HIS A 186 7.38 20.37 9.32
CA HIS A 186 8.38 20.02 10.34
C HIS A 186 9.72 19.66 9.70
N ALA A 187 10.77 20.42 10.02
CA ALA A 187 12.13 20.03 9.71
C ALA A 187 12.51 18.77 10.49
N LEU A 188 12.98 17.74 9.79
CA LEU A 188 13.32 16.44 10.39
C LEU A 188 14.76 16.06 10.06
N SER A 189 15.46 15.45 11.02
CA SER A 189 16.78 14.87 10.75
C SER A 189 16.65 13.59 9.93
N ARG A 190 17.62 13.34 9.06
CA ARG A 190 17.70 12.12 8.24
C ARG A 190 17.55 10.82 9.02
N ASN A 191 18.09 10.78 10.24
CA ASN A 191 18.07 9.59 11.11
C ASN A 191 16.67 9.27 11.64
N LYS A 192 15.71 10.21 11.54
CA LYS A 192 14.31 10.00 11.93
C LYS A 192 13.38 9.80 10.74
N LEU A 193 13.90 9.86 9.51
CA LEU A 193 13.07 9.77 8.31
C LEU A 193 12.43 8.38 8.16
N GLN A 194 13.16 7.30 8.45
CA GLN A 194 12.60 5.96 8.45
C GLN A 194 11.56 5.78 9.57
N LEU A 195 11.83 6.30 10.77
CA LEU A 195 10.86 6.32 11.88
C LEU A 195 9.56 7.01 11.47
N LEU A 196 9.64 8.21 10.86
CA LEU A 196 8.46 8.90 10.34
C LEU A 196 7.69 8.03 9.33
N GLY A 197 8.40 7.38 8.41
CA GLY A 197 7.80 6.52 7.38
C GLY A 197 7.00 5.36 7.98
N VAL A 198 7.59 4.60 8.91
CA VAL A 198 6.88 3.47 9.54
C VAL A 198 5.74 3.92 10.44
N CYS A 199 5.88 5.05 11.14
CA CYS A 199 4.78 5.61 11.92
C CYS A 199 3.62 6.07 11.04
N CYS A 200 3.90 6.73 9.92
CA CYS A 200 2.87 7.10 8.95
C CYS A 200 2.16 5.87 8.37
N MET A 201 2.90 4.79 8.11
CA MET A 201 2.33 3.53 7.63
C MET A 201 1.48 2.84 8.70
N LEU A 202 1.94 2.81 9.95
CA LEU A 202 1.14 2.32 11.09
C LEU A 202 -0.20 3.05 11.21
N ILE A 203 -0.19 4.38 11.13
CA ILE A 203 -1.41 5.20 11.18
C ILE A 203 -2.32 4.89 9.98
N ALA A 204 -1.75 4.85 8.77
CA ALA A 204 -2.52 4.52 7.56
C ALA A 204 -3.12 3.11 7.64
N SER A 205 -2.37 2.13 8.15
CA SER A 205 -2.84 0.76 8.34
C SER A 205 -3.99 0.72 9.34
N LYS A 206 -3.88 1.40 10.49
CA LYS A 206 -4.97 1.48 11.47
C LYS A 206 -6.24 2.11 10.90
N TYR A 207 -6.10 3.00 9.91
CA TYR A 207 -7.22 3.68 9.27
C TYR A 207 -7.89 2.85 8.17
N GLU A 208 -7.10 2.17 7.33
CA GLU A 208 -7.61 1.55 6.09
C GLU A 208 -7.74 0.01 6.17
N GLU A 209 -6.90 -0.66 6.98
CA GLU A 209 -6.86 -2.13 7.00
C GLU A 209 -7.91 -2.73 7.93
N ILE A 210 -8.46 -3.88 7.52
CA ILE A 210 -9.36 -4.68 8.36
C ILE A 210 -8.61 -5.22 9.59
N SER A 211 -7.34 -5.59 9.40
CA SER A 211 -6.47 -6.12 10.44
C SER A 211 -5.08 -5.50 10.30
N PRO A 212 -4.85 -4.31 10.90
CA PRO A 212 -3.56 -3.63 10.82
C PRO A 212 -2.45 -4.40 11.55
N PRO A 213 -1.18 -4.32 11.10
CA PRO A 213 -0.03 -4.82 11.86
C PRO A 213 0.11 -4.13 13.22
N HIS A 214 0.73 -4.82 14.18
CA HIS A 214 1.00 -4.26 15.49
C HIS A 214 2.25 -3.37 15.47
N VAL A 215 2.43 -2.56 16.52
CA VAL A 215 3.58 -1.64 16.63
C VAL A 215 4.91 -2.43 16.63
N GLU A 216 4.91 -3.60 17.25
CA GLU A 216 6.03 -4.53 17.30
C GLU A 216 6.46 -5.02 15.91
N ASP A 217 5.52 -5.16 14.97
CA ASP A 217 5.83 -5.54 13.59
C ASP A 217 6.64 -4.42 12.91
N PHE A 218 6.21 -3.16 13.05
CA PHE A 218 6.96 -2.01 12.53
C PHE A 218 8.33 -1.81 13.21
N CYS A 219 8.46 -2.17 14.49
CA CYS A 219 9.78 -2.23 15.12
C CYS A 219 10.66 -3.30 14.44
N TYR A 220 10.10 -4.50 14.22
CA TYR A 220 10.81 -5.62 13.60
C TYR A 220 11.27 -5.33 12.15
N ILE A 221 10.44 -4.72 11.31
CA ILE A 221 10.81 -4.44 9.90
C ILE A 221 11.93 -3.39 9.79
N THR A 222 12.06 -2.51 10.79
CA THR A 222 13.18 -1.56 10.88
C THR A 222 14.45 -2.18 11.45
N ASP A 223 14.54 -3.51 11.50
CA ASP A 223 15.62 -4.25 12.18
C ASP A 223 15.75 -3.90 13.68
N ASN A 224 14.65 -3.50 14.31
CA ASN A 224 14.63 -2.98 15.68
C ASN A 224 15.55 -1.76 15.87
N THR A 225 15.73 -0.96 14.80
CA THR A 225 16.43 0.33 14.89
C THR A 225 15.71 1.27 15.86
N TYR A 226 14.38 1.16 15.94
CA TYR A 226 13.55 1.94 16.84
C TYR A 226 12.83 1.05 17.84
N MET A 227 12.70 1.55 19.07
CA MET A 227 11.91 0.94 20.12
C MET A 227 10.43 1.30 19.99
N LYS A 228 9.57 0.49 20.60
CA LYS A 228 8.11 0.69 20.59
C LYS A 228 7.73 2.08 21.08
N GLU A 229 8.39 2.56 22.12
CA GLU A 229 8.14 3.87 22.73
C GLU A 229 8.41 5.00 21.72
N GLU A 230 9.48 4.90 20.93
CA GLU A 230 9.82 5.89 19.90
C GLU A 230 8.79 5.92 18.77
N VAL A 231 8.29 4.74 18.37
CA VAL A 231 7.25 4.61 17.34
C VAL A 231 5.94 5.22 17.82
N VAL A 232 5.56 4.98 19.08
CA VAL A 232 4.34 5.55 19.69
C VAL A 232 4.45 7.06 19.87
N GLU A 233 5.60 7.57 20.33
CA GLU A 233 5.82 9.02 20.44
C GLU A 233 5.78 9.74 19.09
N MET A 234 6.30 9.12 18.03
CA MET A 234 6.21 9.68 16.69
C MET A 234 4.78 9.58 16.14
N GLU A 235 4.06 8.48 16.41
CA GLU A 235 2.64 8.35 16.06
C GLU A 235 1.80 9.47 16.67
N GLU A 236 1.97 9.76 17.96
CA GLU A 236 1.28 10.86 18.66
C GLU A 236 1.53 12.20 17.96
N LYS A 237 2.80 12.54 17.67
CA LYS A 237 3.18 13.78 16.97
C LYS A 237 2.56 13.90 15.58
N VAL A 238 2.50 12.80 14.83
CA VAL A 238 1.90 12.80 13.48
C VAL A 238 0.39 12.98 13.59
N LEU A 239 -0.29 12.31 14.52
CA LEU A 239 -1.74 12.43 14.71
C LEU A 239 -2.15 13.85 15.16
N GLU A 240 -1.39 14.45 16.08
CA GLU A 240 -1.57 15.84 16.51
C GLU A 240 -1.41 16.81 15.34
N PHE A 241 -0.36 16.63 14.53
CA PHE A 241 -0.14 17.45 13.34
C PHE A 241 -1.28 17.32 12.33
N LEU A 242 -1.75 16.08 12.07
CA LEU A 242 -2.86 15.83 11.15
C LEU A 242 -4.20 16.30 11.71
N ASN A 243 -4.26 16.74 12.98
CA ASN A 243 -5.49 17.06 13.71
C ASN A 243 -6.52 15.91 13.60
N PHE A 244 -6.04 14.67 13.59
CA PHE A 244 -6.83 13.46 13.36
C PHE A 244 -7.63 13.41 12.04
N GLU A 245 -7.28 14.24 11.04
CA GLU A 245 -7.89 14.26 9.71
C GLU A 245 -7.13 13.37 8.71
N MET A 246 -7.34 12.06 8.83
CA MET A 246 -6.67 11.01 8.05
C MET A 246 -7.29 10.81 6.64
N GLY A 247 -8.57 11.12 6.46
CA GLY A 247 -9.34 10.80 5.24
C GLY A 247 -9.11 11.68 4.02
N SER A 248 -7.86 12.07 3.72
CA SER A 248 -7.56 12.89 2.54
C SER A 248 -7.68 12.07 1.24
N PRO A 249 -8.28 12.64 0.17
CA PRO A 249 -8.39 11.94 -1.11
C PRO A 249 -7.01 11.70 -1.72
N THR A 250 -6.79 10.49 -2.24
CA THR A 250 -5.52 10.10 -2.86
C THR A 250 -5.68 9.85 -4.36
N THR A 251 -4.56 9.70 -5.06
CA THR A 251 -4.56 9.33 -6.48
C THR A 251 -5.32 8.03 -6.69
N LYS A 252 -5.17 7.04 -5.79
CA LYS A 252 -5.91 5.76 -5.85
C LYS A 252 -7.42 5.96 -5.73
N SER A 253 -7.87 6.89 -4.89
CA SER A 253 -9.30 7.23 -4.75
C SER A 253 -9.91 7.67 -6.09
N PHE A 254 -9.23 8.56 -6.82
CA PHE A 254 -9.68 9.03 -8.13
C PHE A 254 -9.47 8.00 -9.25
N LEU A 255 -8.36 7.26 -9.21
CA LEU A 255 -8.05 6.22 -10.20
C LEU A 255 -9.18 5.18 -10.25
N ARG A 256 -9.63 4.75 -9.07
CA ARG A 256 -10.75 3.81 -8.92
C ARG A 256 -12.06 4.32 -9.55
N ILE A 257 -12.28 5.64 -9.56
CA ILE A 257 -13.44 6.25 -10.21
C ILE A 257 -13.25 6.25 -11.73
N PHE A 258 -12.09 6.71 -12.22
CA PHE A 258 -11.84 6.83 -13.65
C PHE A 258 -11.71 5.49 -14.38
N THR A 259 -11.12 4.46 -13.76
CA THR A 259 -11.08 3.10 -14.34
C THR A 259 -12.50 2.61 -14.66
N ARG A 260 -13.46 2.84 -13.77
CA ARG A 260 -14.85 2.43 -14.02
C ARG A 260 -15.49 3.17 -15.16
N VAL A 261 -15.26 4.48 -15.27
CA VAL A 261 -15.78 5.28 -16.39
C VAL A 261 -15.32 4.71 -17.73
N THR A 262 -14.08 4.19 -17.79
CA THR A 262 -13.55 3.56 -19.01
C THR A 262 -14.06 2.15 -19.29
N GLU A 263 -14.48 1.41 -18.25
CA GLU A 263 -14.91 0.00 -18.37
C GLU A 263 -16.38 -0.18 -18.78
N GLU A 264 -17.19 0.88 -18.79
CA GLU A 264 -18.63 0.80 -19.09
C GLU A 264 -18.98 0.20 -20.45
N ASN A 265 -18.05 0.28 -21.40
CA ASN A 265 -18.21 -0.29 -22.74
C ASN A 265 -17.68 -1.73 -22.85
N CYS A 266 -17.08 -2.26 -21.80
CA CYS A 266 -16.39 -3.56 -21.78
C CYS A 266 -17.20 -4.58 -20.97
N LYS A 267 -17.51 -5.73 -21.58
CA LYS A 267 -18.27 -6.82 -20.94
C LYS A 267 -17.51 -7.54 -19.81
N LYS A 268 -16.21 -7.26 -19.66
CA LYS A 268 -15.31 -7.85 -18.65
C LYS A 268 -14.28 -6.79 -18.20
N PRO A 269 -13.88 -6.81 -16.92
CA PRO A 269 -12.79 -5.96 -16.44
C PRO A 269 -11.49 -6.30 -17.18
N ASP A 270 -10.83 -5.28 -17.71
CA ASP A 270 -9.52 -5.42 -18.37
C ASP A 270 -8.44 -5.30 -17.27
N LEU A 271 -8.19 -6.42 -16.58
CA LEU A 271 -7.25 -6.44 -15.44
C LEU A 271 -5.85 -5.89 -15.80
N PRO A 272 -5.23 -6.22 -16.94
CA PRO A 272 -3.99 -5.57 -17.37
C PRO A 272 -4.07 -4.04 -17.42
N TYR A 273 -5.20 -3.48 -17.88
CA TYR A 273 -5.41 -2.04 -17.92
C TYR A 273 -5.51 -1.42 -16.53
N GLU A 274 -6.25 -2.04 -15.61
CA GLU A 274 -6.35 -1.57 -14.22
C GLU A 274 -4.98 -1.62 -13.53
N PHE A 275 -4.24 -2.72 -13.65
CA PHE A 275 -2.92 -2.87 -13.04
C PHE A 275 -1.89 -1.91 -13.66
N LEU A 276 -1.93 -1.69 -14.97
CA LEU A 276 -1.06 -0.69 -15.61
C LEU A 276 -1.34 0.72 -15.09
N SER A 277 -2.63 1.04 -14.90
CA SER A 277 -3.04 2.34 -14.36
C SER A 277 -2.59 2.52 -12.92
N CYS A 278 -2.66 1.46 -12.10
CA CYS A 278 -2.14 1.48 -10.74
C CYS A 278 -0.61 1.58 -10.70
N TYR A 279 0.09 0.88 -11.59
CA TYR A 279 1.54 0.95 -11.73
C TYR A 279 2.01 2.37 -12.04
N LEU A 280 1.41 3.02 -13.03
CA LEU A 280 1.75 4.39 -13.43
C LEU A 280 1.47 5.40 -12.31
N ALA A 281 0.35 5.23 -11.61
CA ALA A 281 0.02 6.04 -10.45
C ALA A 281 1.00 5.82 -9.29
N GLU A 282 1.41 4.59 -9.00
CA GLU A 282 2.38 4.30 -7.93
C GLU A 282 3.77 4.83 -8.26
N LEU A 283 4.21 4.76 -9.54
CA LEU A 283 5.47 5.39 -9.96
C LEU A 283 5.50 6.89 -9.63
N SER A 284 4.36 7.58 -9.71
CA SER A 284 4.28 9.00 -9.37
C SER A 284 4.60 9.31 -7.90
N LEU A 285 4.45 8.32 -6.99
CA LEU A 285 4.77 8.49 -5.57
C LEU A 285 6.28 8.65 -5.34
N LEU A 286 7.11 8.08 -6.21
CA LEU A 286 8.57 8.17 -6.12
C LEU A 286 9.08 9.56 -6.48
N ASP A 287 8.47 10.22 -7.47
CA ASP A 287 8.94 11.51 -7.97
C ASP A 287 8.42 12.67 -7.13
N TYR A 288 9.33 13.38 -6.48
CA TYR A 288 9.03 14.62 -5.75
C TYR A 288 8.34 15.66 -6.64
N GLY A 289 8.70 15.70 -7.93
CA GLY A 289 8.11 16.62 -8.90
C GLY A 289 6.60 16.46 -9.06
N CYS A 290 6.06 15.26 -8.82
CA CYS A 290 4.63 14.96 -8.95
C CYS A 290 3.77 15.60 -7.85
N LEU A 291 4.35 16.04 -6.73
CA LEU A 291 3.58 16.68 -5.65
C LEU A 291 2.90 17.99 -6.08
N ARG A 292 3.39 18.64 -7.15
CA ARG A 292 2.74 19.83 -7.70
C ARG A 292 1.35 19.56 -8.29
N TYR A 293 1.11 18.32 -8.73
CA TYR A 293 -0.14 17.93 -9.38
C TYR A 293 -1.19 17.52 -8.34
N LEU A 294 -2.46 17.75 -8.66
CA LEU A 294 -3.58 17.25 -7.84
C LEU A 294 -3.68 15.73 -7.96
N PRO A 295 -4.11 15.01 -6.90
CA PRO A 295 -4.34 13.57 -6.96
C PRO A 295 -5.25 13.13 -8.13
N SER A 296 -6.31 13.89 -8.41
CA SER A 296 -7.19 13.62 -9.56
C SER A 296 -6.48 13.79 -10.90
N LEU A 297 -5.57 14.76 -11.04
CA LEU A 297 -4.81 15.00 -12.27
C LEU A 297 -3.81 13.86 -12.53
N VAL A 298 -3.15 13.37 -11.48
CA VAL A 298 -2.24 12.21 -11.56
C VAL A 298 -3.01 10.95 -11.96
N ALA A 299 -4.20 10.74 -11.38
CA ALA A 299 -5.05 9.60 -11.72
C ALA A 299 -5.51 9.65 -13.18
N ALA A 300 -5.99 10.81 -13.64
CA ALA A 300 -6.39 11.04 -15.03
C ALA A 300 -5.22 10.81 -16.01
N SER A 301 -4.04 11.32 -15.68
CA SER A 301 -2.82 11.15 -16.49
C SER A 301 -2.36 9.70 -16.55
N SER A 302 -2.52 8.95 -15.45
CA SER A 302 -2.23 7.51 -15.41
C SER A 302 -3.18 6.73 -16.32
N ILE A 303 -4.47 7.05 -16.30
CA ILE A 303 -5.49 6.46 -17.20
C ILE A 303 -5.18 6.76 -18.66
N PHE A 304 -4.89 8.02 -18.99
CA PHE A 304 -4.49 8.43 -20.33
C PHE A 304 -3.31 7.58 -20.82
N LEU A 305 -2.27 7.49 -20.00
CA LEU A 305 -1.03 6.83 -20.39
C LEU A 305 -1.20 5.30 -20.49
N SER A 306 -2.01 4.69 -19.63
CA SER A 306 -2.40 3.28 -19.77
C SER A 306 -3.07 2.99 -21.10
N ARG A 307 -4.06 3.83 -21.50
CA ARG A 307 -4.74 3.69 -22.80
C ARG A 307 -3.78 3.88 -23.96
N PHE A 308 -2.86 4.84 -23.86
CA PHE A 308 -1.83 5.06 -24.87
C PHE A 308 -0.91 3.85 -25.04
N ILE A 309 -0.44 3.24 -23.94
CA ILE A 309 0.45 2.08 -23.97
C ILE A 309 -0.26 0.85 -24.55
N MET A 310 -1.50 0.60 -24.13
CA MET A 310 -2.23 -0.61 -24.55
C MET A 310 -2.87 -0.47 -25.94
N GLN A 311 -3.29 0.75 -26.31
CA GLN A 311 -4.04 1.02 -27.53
C GLN A 311 -3.47 2.25 -28.27
N PRO A 312 -2.21 2.20 -28.74
CA PRO A 312 -1.50 3.38 -29.29
C PRO A 312 -2.13 3.96 -30.57
N LYS A 313 -3.05 3.22 -31.21
CA LYS A 313 -3.79 3.63 -32.41
C LYS A 313 -5.07 4.43 -32.11
N ILE A 314 -5.54 4.41 -30.87
CA ILE A 314 -6.78 5.06 -30.43
C ILE A 314 -6.43 6.30 -29.61
N HIS A 315 -7.22 7.36 -29.72
CA HIS A 315 -7.01 8.54 -28.88
C HIS A 315 -7.13 8.15 -27.39
N PRO A 316 -6.10 8.39 -26.56
CA PRO A 316 -6.04 7.90 -25.18
C PRO A 316 -7.03 8.62 -24.25
N TRP A 317 -7.42 9.86 -24.56
CA TRP A 317 -8.46 10.58 -23.84
C TRP A 317 -9.79 10.54 -24.59
N SER A 318 -10.89 10.22 -23.92
CA SER A 318 -12.22 10.19 -24.57
C SER A 318 -13.13 11.30 -24.04
N TRP A 319 -14.20 11.60 -24.79
CA TRP A 319 -15.16 12.63 -24.42
C TRP A 319 -15.84 12.34 -23.08
N GLU A 320 -16.10 11.08 -22.77
CA GLU A 320 -16.71 10.65 -21.51
C GLU A 320 -15.79 10.97 -20.32
N LEU A 321 -14.49 10.67 -20.46
CA LEU A 321 -13.48 11.01 -19.43
C LEU A 321 -13.34 12.51 -19.26
N GLN A 322 -13.31 13.28 -20.35
CA GLN A 322 -13.25 14.73 -20.29
C GLN A 322 -14.48 15.31 -19.59
N THR A 323 -15.68 14.86 -19.96
CA THR A 323 -16.95 15.34 -19.38
C THR A 323 -17.05 14.99 -17.90
N PHE A 324 -16.63 13.78 -17.52
CA PHE A 324 -16.71 13.32 -16.14
C PHE A 324 -15.66 14.00 -15.24
N SER A 325 -14.41 14.06 -15.71
CA SER A 325 -13.29 14.59 -14.90
C SER A 325 -13.17 16.11 -14.93
N GLY A 326 -13.66 16.74 -16.00
CA GLY A 326 -13.45 18.16 -16.30
C GLY A 326 -12.07 18.49 -16.88
N TYR A 327 -11.18 17.52 -17.08
CA TYR A 327 -9.84 17.75 -17.64
C TYR A 327 -9.85 17.60 -19.17
N ARG A 328 -9.30 18.60 -19.86
CA ARG A 328 -8.98 18.56 -21.28
C ARG A 328 -7.66 17.80 -21.48
N PRO A 329 -7.40 17.22 -22.67
CA PRO A 329 -6.12 16.61 -22.97
C PRO A 329 -4.92 17.54 -22.71
N SER A 330 -5.06 18.82 -23.04
CA SER A 330 -4.05 19.85 -22.78
C SER A 330 -3.66 19.99 -21.30
N ASP A 331 -4.63 19.83 -20.40
CA ASP A 331 -4.42 19.97 -18.95
C ASP A 331 -3.59 18.81 -18.39
N LEU A 332 -3.68 17.64 -19.03
CA LEU A 332 -2.97 16.43 -18.63
C LEU A 332 -1.52 16.40 -19.11
N LYS A 333 -1.16 17.21 -20.12
CA LYS A 333 0.10 17.09 -20.87
C LYS A 333 1.33 17.01 -19.97
N GLU A 334 1.53 17.97 -19.08
CA GLU A 334 2.72 18.03 -18.23
C GLU A 334 2.82 16.82 -17.28
N CYS A 335 1.69 16.39 -16.72
CA CYS A 335 1.65 15.27 -15.79
C CYS A 335 1.82 13.92 -16.52
N VAL A 336 1.20 13.75 -17.70
CA VAL A 336 1.40 12.57 -18.56
C VAL A 336 2.86 12.42 -18.94
N LEU A 337 3.52 13.50 -19.39
CA LEU A 337 4.94 13.46 -19.76
C LEU A 337 5.83 13.15 -18.54
N ALA A 338 5.53 13.71 -17.36
CA ALA A 338 6.28 13.40 -16.14
C ALA A 338 6.17 11.91 -15.76
N ILE A 339 4.98 11.32 -15.81
CA ILE A 339 4.77 9.89 -15.53
C ILE A 339 5.37 9.01 -16.64
N HIS A 340 5.34 9.45 -17.90
CA HIS A 340 5.96 8.75 -19.01
C HIS A 340 7.49 8.68 -18.88
N ASP A 341 8.13 9.76 -18.43
CA ASP A 341 9.56 9.78 -18.12
C ASP A 341 9.90 8.81 -16.97
N LEU A 342 9.04 8.72 -15.95
CA LEU A 342 9.16 7.73 -14.89
C LEU A 342 9.05 6.33 -15.47
N TYR A 343 8.03 6.02 -16.27
CA TYR A 343 7.87 4.71 -16.89
C TYR A 343 9.12 4.28 -17.65
N ASN A 344 9.65 5.16 -18.50
CA ASN A 344 10.83 4.93 -19.34
C ASN A 344 12.18 4.97 -18.60
N LYS A 345 12.18 5.02 -17.25
CA LYS A 345 13.39 5.05 -16.41
C LYS A 345 14.30 6.26 -16.67
N ARG A 346 13.76 7.35 -17.24
CA ARG A 346 14.51 8.62 -17.39
C ARG A 346 14.68 9.33 -16.05
N LYS A 347 13.77 9.07 -15.11
CA LYS A 347 13.80 9.52 -13.71
C LYS A 347 13.63 8.32 -12.77
N ALA A 348 14.07 8.50 -11.51
CA ALA A 348 13.94 7.50 -10.43
C ALA A 348 14.46 6.10 -10.82
N ASN A 349 15.59 6.01 -11.51
CA ASN A 349 16.15 4.77 -12.05
C ASN A 349 16.69 3.80 -10.97
N SER A 350 17.07 4.32 -9.80
CA SER A 350 17.58 3.54 -8.67
C SER A 350 16.49 2.79 -7.90
N SER A 351 15.23 3.23 -8.01
CA SER A 351 14.09 2.66 -7.30
C SER A 351 13.46 1.54 -8.13
N GLN A 352 13.39 0.34 -7.55
CA GLN A 352 12.95 -0.86 -8.27
C GLN A 352 11.74 -1.54 -7.63
N ALA A 353 11.42 -1.28 -6.36
CA ALA A 353 10.40 -2.04 -5.63
C ALA A 353 9.04 -2.02 -6.34
N ILE A 354 8.60 -0.85 -6.80
CA ILE A 354 7.34 -0.71 -7.56
C ILE A 354 7.40 -1.50 -8.87
N ARG A 355 8.54 -1.46 -9.59
CA ARG A 355 8.66 -2.18 -10.86
C ARG A 355 8.65 -3.67 -10.65
N GLU A 356 9.40 -4.15 -9.68
CA GLU A 356 9.46 -5.56 -9.30
C GLU A 356 8.10 -6.07 -8.86
N LYS A 357 7.35 -5.29 -8.06
CA LYS A 357 5.94 -5.55 -7.74
C LYS A 357 5.12 -5.78 -9.01
N TYR A 358 5.09 -4.82 -9.93
CA TYR A 358 4.28 -4.92 -11.16
C TYR A 358 4.87 -5.81 -12.27
N MET A 359 6.04 -6.40 -12.06
CA MET A 359 6.62 -7.49 -12.87
C MET A 359 6.14 -8.87 -12.42
N GLN A 360 5.36 -8.98 -11.34
CA GLN A 360 4.83 -10.26 -10.87
C GLN A 360 3.61 -10.71 -11.69
N HIS A 361 3.40 -12.03 -11.79
CA HIS A 361 2.26 -12.61 -12.52
C HIS A 361 0.90 -12.18 -11.96
N LYS A 362 0.79 -11.92 -10.65
CA LYS A 362 -0.46 -11.40 -10.04
C LYS A 362 -0.90 -10.08 -10.68
N PHE A 363 0.05 -9.22 -11.03
CA PHE A 363 -0.18 -7.93 -11.70
C PHE A 363 -0.06 -8.01 -13.23
N LYS A 364 -0.19 -9.20 -13.82
CA LYS A 364 -0.18 -9.43 -15.28
C LYS A 364 1.05 -8.89 -16.01
N LEU A 365 2.19 -8.77 -15.31
CA LEU A 365 3.47 -8.35 -15.90
C LEU A 365 3.41 -6.97 -16.58
N VAL A 366 2.51 -6.07 -16.14
CA VAL A 366 2.26 -4.79 -16.82
C VAL A 366 3.48 -3.87 -16.88
N ALA A 367 4.44 -4.03 -15.96
CA ALA A 367 5.71 -3.31 -15.99
C ALA A 367 6.63 -3.74 -17.15
N LEU A 368 6.36 -4.87 -17.81
CA LEU A 368 7.12 -5.37 -18.96
C LEU A 368 6.52 -4.96 -20.32
N LEU A 369 5.40 -4.24 -20.33
CA LEU A 369 4.80 -3.76 -21.56
C LEU A 369 5.77 -2.84 -22.32
N SER A 370 5.66 -2.82 -23.65
CA SER A 370 6.44 -1.90 -24.47
C SER A 370 5.73 -0.55 -24.54
N CYS A 371 6.41 0.52 -24.17
CA CYS A 371 5.90 1.88 -24.31
C CYS A 371 6.65 2.60 -25.44
N PRO A 372 5.94 3.33 -26.33
CA PRO A 372 6.59 4.23 -27.27
C PRO A 372 7.47 5.26 -26.57
N SER A 373 8.59 5.64 -27.19
CA SER A 373 9.57 6.57 -26.62
C SER A 373 9.05 8.00 -26.43
N GLU A 374 8.00 8.36 -27.16
CA GLU A 374 7.39 9.70 -27.13
C GLU A 374 5.87 9.57 -27.22
N VAL A 375 5.16 10.46 -26.52
CA VAL A 375 3.71 10.62 -26.64
C VAL A 375 3.44 11.71 -27.69
N PRO A 376 2.79 11.38 -28.82
CA PRO A 376 2.54 12.35 -29.88
C PRO A 376 1.75 13.58 -29.41
N GLU A 377 2.23 14.78 -29.75
CA GLU A 377 1.60 16.08 -29.39
C GLU A 377 0.13 16.19 -29.80
N ARG A 378 -0.25 15.53 -30.91
CA ARG A 378 -1.63 15.47 -31.40
C ARG A 378 -2.63 14.93 -30.37
N TYR A 379 -2.20 14.09 -29.42
CA TYR A 379 -3.08 13.55 -28.38
C TYR A 379 -3.41 14.54 -27.26
N PHE A 380 -2.75 15.70 -27.25
CA PHE A 380 -3.02 16.79 -26.32
C PHE A 380 -3.81 17.94 -26.97
N ALA A 381 -4.15 17.83 -28.26
CA ALA A 381 -5.06 18.75 -28.92
C ALA A 381 -6.49 18.60 -28.37
N ALA A 382 -7.35 19.59 -28.65
CA ALA A 382 -8.77 19.46 -28.36
C ALA A 382 -9.34 18.22 -29.09
N LEU A 383 -10.26 17.52 -28.44
CA LEU A 383 -11.01 16.45 -29.10
C LEU A 383 -11.91 17.09 -30.16
N ASP A 384 -11.83 16.61 -31.40
CA ASP A 384 -12.76 17.00 -32.46
C ASP A 384 -14.17 16.48 -32.10
N GLU A 385 -15.16 17.37 -32.14
CA GLU A 385 -16.58 17.07 -31.83
C GLU A 385 -17.24 16.12 -32.85
#